data_AF-A0A1E5QMQ2-F1
#
_entry.id   AF-A0A1E5QMQ2-F1
#
_cell.length_a   1.000
_cell.length_b   1.000
_cell.length_c   1.000
_cell.angle_alpha   90.00
_cell.angle_beta   90.00
_cell.angle_gamma   90.00
#
_symmetry.space_group_name_H-M   'P 1'
#
loop_
_entity.id
_entity.type
_entity.pdbx_description
1 polymer ?
#
loop_
_entity_poly.entity_id
_entity_poly.type
_entity_poly.pdbx_seq_one_letter_code
_entity_poly.pdbx_strand_id
1 'polypeptide(L)' 'MREVSSNNPIMAIVEQALASQQVTPQQYFQLMTAMLADRVTLPEQRSQINRIFDEVKLGRIEIVYW' A
#
# COMPACT_ATOMS: atom_id res chain seq x y z
N MET A 1 -4.08 -22.46 11.33
CA MET A 1 -3.83 -21.75 10.07
C MET A 1 -5.06 -20.89 9.81
N ARG A 2 -4.94 -19.55 9.87
CA ARG A 2 -6.07 -18.66 9.56
C ARG A 2 -5.90 -18.17 8.14
N GLU A 3 -6.73 -18.69 7.24
CA GLU A 3 -7.05 -18.03 5.98
C GLU A 3 -7.66 -16.67 6.31
N VAL A 4 -6.89 -15.60 6.12
CA VAL A 4 -7.45 -14.25 5.98
C VAL A 4 -7.42 -13.93 4.49
N SER A 5 -8.16 -14.72 3.72
CA SER A 5 -8.61 -14.35 2.39
C SER A 5 -9.71 -13.31 2.57
N SER A 6 -9.34 -12.08 2.92
CA SER A 6 -10.24 -10.92 2.95
C SER A 6 -9.78 -9.98 1.85
N ASN A 7 -10.62 -9.87 0.82
CA ASN A 7 -10.47 -9.00 -0.34
C ASN A 7 -10.38 -7.51 0.06
N ASN A 8 -9.29 -7.10 0.72
CA ASN A 8 -9.03 -5.73 1.08
C ASN A 8 -8.29 -5.08 -0.09
N PRO A 9 -8.98 -4.24 -0.89
CA PRO A 9 -8.39 -3.67 -2.11
C PRO A 9 -7.14 -2.84 -1.82
N ILE A 10 -7.01 -2.28 -0.61
CA ILE A 10 -5.82 -1.54 -0.19
C ILE A 10 -4.62 -2.47 -0.02
N MET A 11 -4.83 -3.66 0.54
CA MET A 11 -3.73 -4.63 0.72
C MET A 11 -3.28 -5.24 -0.60
N ALA A 12 -4.19 -5.41 -1.56
CA ALA A 12 -3.82 -5.82 -2.92
C ALA A 12 -2.89 -4.79 -3.59
N ILE A 13 -3.11 -3.49 -3.36
CA ILE A 13 -2.22 -2.43 -3.87
C ILE A 13 -0.84 -2.52 -3.20
N VAL A 14 -0.78 -2.76 -1.89
CA VAL A 14 0.48 -2.91 -1.16
C VAL A 14 1.28 -4.11 -1.69
N GLU A 15 0.63 -5.27 -1.85
CA GLU A 15 1.28 -6.47 -2.35
C GLU A 15 1.81 -6.27 -3.78
N GLN A 16 1.01 -5.65 -4.66
CA GLN A 16 1.43 -5.31 -6.00
C GLN A 16 2.62 -4.34 -6.00
N ALA A 17 2.57 -3.29 -5.18
CA ALA A 17 3.65 -2.30 -5.06
C ALA A 17 4.97 -2.92 -4.60
N LEU A 18 4.92 -3.86 -3.65
CA LEU A 18 6.10 -4.58 -3.18
C LEU A 18 6.66 -5.54 -4.23
N ALA A 19 5.79 -6.16 -5.03
CA ALA A 19 6.19 -7.11 -6.06
C ALA A 19 6.75 -6.44 -7.32
N SER A 20 6.12 -5.35 -7.78
CA SER A 20 6.51 -4.63 -8.98
C SER A 20 7.56 -3.55 -8.75
N GLN A 21 7.78 -3.16 -7.49
CA GLN A 21 8.54 -1.97 -7.12
C GLN A 21 8.01 -0.69 -7.77
N GLN A 22 6.73 -0.67 -8.08
CA GLN A 22 6.08 0.43 -8.79
C GLN A 22 4.70 0.70 -8.20
N VAL A 23 4.32 1.97 -8.16
CA VAL A 23 2.96 2.40 -7.83
C VAL A 23 2.49 3.45 -8.81
N THR A 24 1.20 3.47 -9.12
CA THR A 24 0.63 4.61 -9.84
C THR A 24 0.31 5.76 -8.89
N PRO A 25 0.22 7.01 -9.38
CA PRO A 25 -0.26 8.13 -8.57
C PRO A 25 -1.64 7.85 -7.93
N GLN A 26 -2.51 7.15 -8.65
CA GLN A 26 -3.84 6.76 -8.16
C GLN A 26 -3.74 5.75 -7.01
N GLN A 27 -2.88 4.74 -7.13
CA GLN A 27 -2.62 3.76 -6.07
C GLN A 27 -2.02 4.44 -4.83
N TYR A 28 -1.01 5.28 -5.02
CA TYR A 28 -0.40 6.05 -3.94
C TYR A 28 -1.43 6.93 -3.20
N PHE A 29 -2.31 7.59 -3.93
CA PHE A 29 -3.41 8.39 -3.36
C PHE A 29 -4.42 7.53 -2.58
N GLN A 30 -4.75 6.34 -3.08
CA GLN A 30 -5.64 5.40 -2.37
C GLN A 30 -5.04 4.94 -1.05
N LEU A 31 -3.74 4.60 -1.03
CA LEU A 31 -3.01 4.25 0.19
C LEU A 31 -3.02 5.41 1.21
N MET A 32 -2.76 6.64 0.75
CA MET A 32 -2.76 7.83 1.59
C MET A 32 -4.14 8.10 2.18
N THR A 33 -5.19 8.01 1.35
CA THR A 33 -6.58 8.19 1.78
C THR A 33 -6.99 7.12 2.80
N ALA A 34 -6.58 5.87 2.58
CA ALA A 34 -6.88 4.76 3.49
C ALA A 34 -6.23 4.95 4.87
N MET A 35 -4.99 5.46 4.91
CA MET A 35 -4.26 5.77 6.14
C MET A 35 -4.94 6.93 6.90
N LEU A 36 -5.32 8.00 6.20
CA LEU A 36 -5.91 9.21 6.79
C LEU A 36 -7.37 9.02 7.25
N ALA A 37 -8.15 8.19 6.54
CA ALA A 37 -9.55 7.95 6.85
C ALA A 37 -9.77 6.86 7.94
N ASP A 38 -8.70 6.41 8.61
CA ASP A 38 -8.69 5.27 9.55
C ASP A 38 -9.40 4.01 9.00
N ARG A 39 -9.46 3.85 7.67
CA ARG A 39 -10.02 2.65 7.02
C ARG A 39 -9.12 1.44 7.15
N VAL A 40 -7.91 1.65 7.65
CA VAL A 40 -6.90 0.64 7.95
C VAL A 40 -6.70 0.61 9.45
N THR A 41 -7.52 -0.19 10.12
CA THR A 41 -7.63 -0.20 11.59
C THR A 41 -6.60 -1.12 12.26
N LEU A 42 -6.02 -2.06 11.51
CA LEU A 42 -5.03 -2.99 12.04
C LEU A 42 -3.62 -2.37 12.00
N PRO A 43 -2.86 -2.42 13.11
CA PRO A 43 -1.49 -1.92 13.18
C PRO A 43 -0.57 -2.47 12.08
N GLU A 44 -0.69 -3.76 11.77
CA GLU A 44 0.12 -4.43 10.74
C GLU A 44 -0.12 -3.85 9.34
N GLN A 45 -1.38 -3.60 8.99
CA GLN A 45 -1.73 -3.02 7.69
C GLN A 45 -1.22 -1.57 7.59
N ARG A 46 -1.33 -0.79 8.67
CA ARG A 46 -0.75 0.57 8.72
C ARG A 46 0.77 0.53 8.54
N SER A 47 1.44 -0.43 9.18
CA SER A 47 2.89 -0.61 9.04
C SER A 47 3.29 -0.95 7.60
N GLN A 48 2.51 -1.77 6.90
CA GLN A 48 2.79 -2.13 5.51
C GLN A 48 2.60 -0.94 4.56
N ILE A 49 1.57 -0.12 4.78
CA ILE A 49 1.36 1.11 4.00
C ILE A 49 2.48 2.13 4.24
N ASN A 50 2.87 2.33 5.50
CA ASN A 50 4.00 3.22 5.83
C ASN A 50 5.28 2.76 5.14
N ARG A 51 5.53 1.44 5.08
CA ARG A 51 6.66 0.88 4.33
C ARG A 51 6.60 1.31 2.87
N ILE A 52 5.46 1.24 2.18
CA ILE A 52 5.37 1.72 0.79
C ILE A 52 5.79 3.19 0.69
N PHE A 53 5.31 4.05 1.58
CA PHE A 53 5.69 5.47 1.55
C PHE A 53 7.18 5.70 1.78
N ASP A 54 7.80 4.93 2.67
CA ASP A 54 9.23 5.03 2.93
C ASP A 54 10.05 4.52 1.74
N GLU A 55 9.65 3.40 1.14
CA GLU A 55 10.29 2.86 -0.07
C GLU A 55 10.19 3.83 -1.26
N VAL A 56 9.06 4.52 -1.41
CA VAL A 56 8.89 5.59 -2.41
C VAL A 56 9.82 6.77 -2.12
N LYS A 57 9.88 7.25 -0.86
CA LYS A 57 10.79 8.35 -0.48
C LYS A 57 12.25 8.00 -0.70
N LEU A 58 12.61 6.73 -0.50
CA LEU A 58 13.96 6.22 -0.71
C LEU A 58 14.26 5.91 -2.19
N GLY A 59 13.29 6.10 -3.09
CA GLY A 59 13.44 5.84 -4.52
C GLY A 59 13.52 4.36 -4.87
N ARG A 60 13.16 3.46 -3.95
CA ARG A 60 13.14 2.00 -4.17
C ARG A 60 11.83 1.51 -4.78
N ILE A 61 10.77 2.28 -4.64
CA ILE A 61 9.52 2.13 -5.38
C ILE A 61 9.32 3.40 -6.21
N GLU A 62 9.13 3.25 -7.52
CA GLU A 62 8.88 4.39 -8.41
C GLU A 62 7.38 4.69 -8.56
N ILE A 63 7.06 5.98 -8.68
CA ILE A 63 5.72 6.41 -9.09
C ILE A 63 5.67 6.45 -10.62
N VAL A 64 4.87 5.56 -11.21
CA VAL A 64 4.75 5.39 -12.67
C VAL A 64 3.39 5.88 -13.18
N TYR A 65 3.41 6.65 -14.25
CA TYR A 65 2.23 7.23 -14.89
C TYR A 65 1.88 6.37 -16.10
N TRP A 66 1.11 5.31 -15.88
CA TRP A 66 0.53 4.50 -16.96
C TRP A 66 -0.66 5.23 -17.59
#